data_AF-A0A9L0IT37-F1
#
_entry.id   AF-A0A9L0IT37-F1
#
_cell.length_a   1.000
_cell.length_b   1.000
_cell.length_c   1.000
_cell.angle_alpha   90.00
_cell.angle_beta   90.00
_cell.angle_gamma   90.00
#
_symmetry.space_group_name_H-M   'P 1'
#
loop_
_entity.id
_entity.type
_entity.pdbx_description
1 polymer ?
#
loop_
_entity_poly.entity_id
_entity_poly.type
_entity_poly.pdbx_seq_one_letter_code
_entity_poly.pdbx_strand_id
1 'polypeptide(L)'
;MSVAILGPTFPDLAVNVNRNMSSLSVVFVGRAFGYLGGSVIGGVLFDSMNPFLLLGMSMLATTVGLYLVPFCKAVVLLIVMMSVFGVSMGILDTGGNVLILALWGDKGAPHLQALHFCFALGAFLAPLLAKLALGTTVSAENHTEADFNDSVLNQSSEAASEPLLGVPDDMNLLWAYAVIGTYIFVVFISLLALFLKKSSKLEKAKVCTQRSQRAKYHNILLCLLFLFFFFYVGAEVTYGSYIFSFAITHAGMKESEAAGLNSIFWGVFASCRGLAIFFAACLQPGTMIVLSNISSVSSSLFLVLFNKSPVCLWIATSVYGASMATTFPSGISWIEQYTTIHGKAAAFFVIGGSLGEMAIPAVIGILQGKYPDLPVVLYTSLASAIATAILFPVMYKLATSPLNRQQKEHRKSEDQKALLSSSGPNDYEEDAEKWNEVDFEVIEMDDRMRNSVIETSRNIVMEPPAEVSSQFRSTALVFESSPVNTGKSAVNHLARSQDKRD
;
A
#
# COMPACT_ATOMS: atom_id res chain seq x y z
N MET A 1 -14.02 -0.70 -2.13
CA MET A 1 -15.49 -0.84 -2.20
C MET A 1 -16.14 0.32 -2.96
N SER A 2 -16.05 1.57 -2.50
CA SER A 2 -16.66 2.74 -3.19
C SER A 2 -16.19 2.96 -4.63
N VAL A 3 -14.98 2.52 -4.98
CA VAL A 3 -14.47 2.54 -6.37
C VAL A 3 -15.26 1.62 -7.29
N ALA A 4 -15.52 0.39 -6.84
CA ALA A 4 -16.01 -0.69 -7.69
C ALA A 4 -17.56 -0.78 -7.75
N ILE A 5 -18.29 -0.13 -6.84
CA ILE A 5 -19.77 -0.13 -6.88
C ILE A 5 -20.32 0.60 -8.12
N LEU A 6 -19.62 1.63 -8.61
CA LEU A 6 -20.10 2.45 -9.71
C LEU A 6 -20.33 1.65 -11.00
N GLY A 7 -19.50 0.64 -11.29
CA GLY A 7 -19.62 -0.15 -12.51
C GLY A 7 -20.95 -0.92 -12.58
N PRO A 8 -21.24 -1.81 -11.61
CA PRO A 8 -22.48 -2.56 -11.56
C PRO A 8 -23.75 -1.70 -11.50
N THR A 9 -23.71 -0.54 -10.83
CA THR A 9 -24.88 0.34 -10.67
C THR A 9 -24.97 1.43 -11.75
N PHE A 10 -24.04 1.45 -12.72
CA PHE A 10 -24.00 2.47 -13.77
C PHE A 10 -25.29 2.50 -14.62
N PRO A 11 -25.90 1.37 -15.01
CA PRO A 11 -27.16 1.35 -15.73
C PRO A 11 -28.30 2.01 -14.93
N ASP A 12 -28.44 1.64 -13.66
CA ASP A 12 -29.51 2.13 -12.78
C ASP A 12 -29.37 3.64 -12.52
N LEU A 13 -28.13 4.12 -12.38
CA LEU A 13 -27.84 5.55 -12.30
C LEU A 13 -28.25 6.30 -13.57
N ALA A 14 -28.07 5.70 -14.75
CA ALA A 14 -28.45 6.29 -16.03
C ALA A 14 -29.96 6.47 -16.16
N VAL A 15 -30.72 5.47 -15.71
CA VAL A 15 -32.18 5.55 -15.58
C VAL A 15 -32.57 6.65 -14.60
N ASN A 16 -31.93 6.71 -13.43
CA ASN A 16 -32.28 7.65 -12.36
C ASN A 16 -32.08 9.14 -12.75
N VAL A 17 -31.12 9.44 -13.63
CA VAL A 17 -30.90 10.80 -14.17
C VAL A 17 -31.49 11.02 -15.57
N ASN A 18 -32.29 10.05 -16.06
CA ASN A 18 -32.93 10.08 -17.38
C ASN A 18 -31.95 10.36 -18.54
N ARG A 19 -30.81 9.66 -18.58
CA ARG A 19 -29.77 9.82 -19.62
C ARG A 19 -29.32 8.47 -20.18
N ASN A 20 -28.91 8.50 -21.45
CA ASN A 20 -28.24 7.36 -22.06
C ASN A 20 -26.86 7.12 -21.41
N MET A 21 -26.47 5.84 -21.30
CA MET A 21 -25.19 5.43 -20.70
C MET A 21 -23.97 6.11 -21.34
N SER A 22 -24.00 6.31 -22.67
CA SER A 22 -22.92 7.01 -23.38
C SER A 22 -22.75 8.46 -22.92
N SER A 23 -23.86 9.19 -22.75
CA SER A 23 -23.82 10.57 -22.23
C SER A 23 -23.44 10.62 -20.75
N LEU A 24 -23.76 9.57 -19.97
CA LEU A 24 -23.40 9.48 -18.56
C LEU A 24 -21.91 9.19 -18.33
N SER A 25 -21.17 8.74 -19.35
CA SER A 25 -19.74 8.41 -19.23
C SER A 25 -18.86 9.58 -18.76
N VAL A 26 -19.33 10.82 -18.92
CA VAL A 26 -18.69 12.04 -18.40
C VAL A 26 -18.53 12.01 -16.86
N VAL A 27 -19.33 11.20 -16.16
CA VAL A 27 -19.20 10.97 -14.72
C VAL A 27 -17.84 10.36 -14.37
N PHE A 28 -17.35 9.41 -15.17
CA PHE A 28 -16.03 8.81 -14.97
C PHE A 28 -14.92 9.85 -15.17
N VAL A 29 -15.09 10.77 -16.12
CA VAL A 29 -14.17 11.89 -16.36
C VAL A 29 -14.14 12.82 -15.15
N GLY A 30 -15.31 13.25 -14.66
CA GLY A 30 -15.41 14.11 -13.47
C GLY A 30 -14.76 13.50 -12.24
N ARG A 31 -14.96 12.20 -12.01
CA ARG A 31 -14.29 11.44 -10.95
C ARG A 31 -12.78 11.40 -11.11
N ALA A 32 -12.29 11.18 -12.33
CA ALA A 32 -10.86 11.09 -12.58
C ALA A 32 -10.14 12.44 -12.38
N PHE A 33 -10.76 13.55 -12.82
CA PHE A 33 -10.27 14.89 -12.49
C PHE A 33 -10.30 15.17 -10.99
N GLY A 34 -11.38 14.75 -10.32
CA GLY A 34 -11.46 14.81 -8.87
C GLY A 34 -10.32 14.07 -8.20
N TYR A 35 -10.00 12.86 -8.68
CA TYR A 35 -8.89 12.05 -8.17
C TYR A 35 -7.55 12.79 -8.29
N LEU A 36 -7.22 13.30 -9.48
CA LEU A 36 -5.98 14.05 -9.71
C LEU A 36 -5.90 15.28 -8.78
N GLY A 37 -6.99 16.04 -8.66
CA GLY A 37 -7.07 17.18 -7.74
C GLY A 37 -6.89 16.76 -6.29
N GLY A 38 -7.55 15.67 -5.88
CA GLY A 38 -7.46 15.06 -4.56
C GLY A 38 -6.05 14.62 -4.20
N SER A 39 -5.30 14.05 -5.14
CA SER A 39 -3.90 13.64 -4.90
C SER A 39 -3.00 14.86 -4.65
N VAL A 40 -3.17 15.94 -5.42
CA VAL A 40 -2.42 17.19 -5.20
C VAL A 40 -2.78 17.83 -3.85
N ILE A 41 -4.09 17.99 -3.60
CA ILE A 41 -4.65 18.54 -2.36
C ILE A 41 -4.15 17.72 -1.17
N GLY A 42 -4.33 16.39 -1.22
CA GLY A 42 -3.88 15.44 -0.23
C GLY A 42 -2.39 15.57 0.05
N GLY A 43 -1.55 15.62 -0.98
CA GLY A 43 -0.10 15.78 -0.81
C GLY A 43 0.31 17.07 -0.09
N VAL A 44 -0.36 18.19 -0.36
CA VAL A 44 -0.08 19.47 0.29
C VAL A 44 -0.61 19.52 1.73
N LEU A 45 -1.86 19.07 1.93
CA LEU A 45 -2.52 19.09 3.23
C LEU A 45 -1.95 18.06 4.20
N PHE A 46 -1.41 16.94 3.71
CA PHE A 46 -0.81 15.92 4.56
C PHE A 46 0.45 16.42 5.29
N ASP A 47 1.18 17.37 4.69
CA ASP A 47 2.35 18.00 5.33
C ASP A 47 1.95 19.01 6.42
N SER A 48 0.72 19.53 6.39
CA SER A 48 0.26 20.65 7.22
C SER A 48 -0.86 20.31 8.21
N MET A 49 -1.63 19.26 7.99
CA MET A 49 -2.72 18.80 8.85
C MET A 49 -2.37 17.50 9.59
N ASN A 50 -3.18 17.14 10.60
CA ASN A 50 -3.10 15.81 11.20
C ASN A 50 -3.57 14.74 10.18
N PRO A 51 -2.75 13.72 9.87
CA PRO A 51 -3.10 12.68 8.90
C PRO A 51 -4.43 11.97 9.18
N PHE A 52 -4.73 11.67 10.44
CA PHE A 52 -5.96 10.96 10.81
C PHE A 52 -7.20 11.83 10.58
N LEU A 53 -7.09 13.14 10.86
CA LEU A 53 -8.17 14.08 10.58
C LEU A 53 -8.39 14.25 9.09
N LEU A 54 -7.32 14.41 8.31
CA LEU A 54 -7.40 14.58 6.86
C LEU A 54 -8.06 13.37 6.18
N LEU A 55 -7.59 12.15 6.51
CA LEU A 55 -8.18 10.90 5.99
C LEU A 55 -9.60 10.67 6.53
N GLY A 56 -9.89 11.11 7.75
CA GLY A 56 -11.24 11.07 8.31
C GLY A 56 -12.20 11.96 7.52
N MET A 57 -11.83 13.22 7.27
CA MET A 57 -12.67 14.16 6.52
C MET A 57 -12.91 13.70 5.07
N SER A 58 -11.93 13.07 4.41
CA SER A 58 -12.14 12.49 3.09
C SER A 58 -13.10 11.28 3.12
N MET A 59 -13.03 10.43 4.15
CA MET A 59 -14.00 9.35 4.35
C MET A 59 -15.41 9.89 4.60
N LEU A 60 -15.56 10.95 5.40
CA LEU A 60 -16.84 11.60 5.64
C LEU A 60 -17.44 12.17 4.34
N ALA A 61 -16.64 12.87 3.54
CA ALA A 61 -17.08 13.38 2.24
C ALA A 61 -17.55 12.25 1.31
N THR A 62 -16.84 11.10 1.33
CA THR A 62 -17.24 9.90 0.59
C THR A 62 -18.56 9.31 1.11
N THR A 63 -18.75 9.23 2.43
CA THR A 63 -20.02 8.78 3.03
C THR A 63 -21.19 9.67 2.62
N VAL A 64 -21.04 10.99 2.73
CA VAL A 64 -22.10 11.95 2.38
C VAL A 64 -22.49 11.80 0.91
N GLY A 65 -21.51 11.74 0.01
CA GLY A 65 -21.81 11.54 -1.40
C GLY A 65 -22.46 10.16 -1.66
N LEU A 66 -22.09 9.10 -0.95
CA LEU A 66 -22.70 7.77 -1.16
C LEU A 66 -24.17 7.76 -0.77
N TYR A 67 -24.53 8.46 0.32
CA TYR A 67 -25.93 8.62 0.68
C TYR A 67 -26.68 9.54 -0.28
N LEU A 68 -26.03 10.51 -0.90
CA LEU A 68 -26.71 11.46 -1.79
C LEU A 68 -26.90 10.93 -3.22
N VAL A 69 -25.99 10.08 -3.72
CA VAL A 69 -26.01 9.58 -5.11
C VAL A 69 -27.35 8.98 -5.54
N PRO A 70 -28.04 8.13 -4.75
CA PRO A 70 -29.34 7.59 -5.14
C PRO A 70 -30.43 8.65 -5.33
N PHE A 71 -30.30 9.82 -4.69
CA PHE A 71 -31.27 10.92 -4.78
C PHE A 71 -30.97 11.88 -5.93
N CYS A 72 -29.82 11.76 -6.60
CA CYS A 72 -29.46 12.64 -7.71
C CYS A 72 -30.33 12.37 -8.94
N LYS A 73 -31.16 13.35 -9.32
CA LYS A 73 -31.93 13.33 -10.57
C LYS A 73 -31.28 14.19 -11.68
N ALA A 74 -30.44 15.14 -11.31
CA ALA A 74 -29.67 15.96 -12.25
C ALA A 74 -28.28 15.38 -12.54
N VAL A 75 -27.93 15.22 -13.83
CA VAL A 75 -26.61 14.72 -14.26
C VAL A 75 -25.45 15.57 -13.73
N VAL A 76 -25.63 16.90 -13.68
CA VAL A 76 -24.60 17.82 -13.17
C VAL A 76 -24.29 17.56 -11.70
N LEU A 77 -25.33 17.35 -10.89
CA LEU A 77 -25.16 17.01 -9.47
C LEU A 77 -24.44 15.68 -9.31
N LEU A 78 -24.79 14.67 -10.10
CA LEU A 78 -24.12 13.37 -10.08
C LEU A 78 -22.63 13.50 -10.46
N ILE A 79 -22.29 14.29 -11.48
CA ILE A 79 -20.89 14.59 -11.84
C ILE A 79 -20.16 15.24 -10.68
N VAL A 80 -20.76 16.25 -10.03
CA VAL A 80 -20.15 16.91 -8.87
C VAL A 80 -19.90 15.93 -7.72
N MET A 81 -20.86 15.06 -7.39
CA MET A 81 -20.69 14.03 -6.37
C MET A 81 -19.56 13.06 -6.71
N MET A 82 -19.45 12.68 -7.97
CA MET A 82 -18.44 11.75 -8.45
C MET A 82 -17.05 12.40 -8.49
N SER A 83 -16.97 13.70 -8.76
CA SER A 83 -15.75 14.49 -8.56
C SER A 83 -15.33 14.56 -7.08
N VAL A 84 -16.28 14.77 -6.15
CA VAL A 84 -16.00 14.75 -4.69
C VAL A 84 -15.48 13.38 -4.23
N PHE A 85 -16.03 12.29 -4.77
CA PHE A 85 -15.48 10.95 -4.56
C PHE A 85 -14.07 10.82 -5.10
N GLY A 86 -13.82 11.31 -6.30
CA GLY A 86 -12.49 11.41 -6.87
C GLY A 86 -11.53 12.09 -5.90
N VAL A 87 -11.86 13.30 -5.44
CA VAL A 87 -11.02 14.08 -4.51
C VAL A 87 -10.72 13.28 -3.26
N SER A 88 -11.74 12.65 -2.67
CA SER A 88 -11.58 11.85 -1.46
C SER A 88 -10.65 10.66 -1.69
N MET A 89 -10.76 9.98 -2.83
CA MET A 89 -9.89 8.85 -3.18
C MET A 89 -8.45 9.29 -3.42
N GLY A 90 -8.22 10.40 -4.13
CA GLY A 90 -6.87 10.93 -4.33
C GLY A 90 -6.19 11.31 -3.01
N ILE A 91 -6.93 11.88 -2.05
CA ILE A 91 -6.43 12.17 -0.69
C ILE A 91 -6.09 10.87 0.04
N LEU A 92 -6.94 9.85 -0.04
CA LEU A 92 -6.74 8.56 0.64
C LEU A 92 -5.56 7.79 0.08
N ASP A 93 -5.42 7.72 -1.24
CA ASP A 93 -4.32 6.99 -1.87
C ASP A 93 -2.99 7.70 -1.61
N THR A 94 -2.97 9.03 -1.69
CA THR A 94 -1.74 9.79 -1.41
C THR A 94 -1.39 9.72 0.07
N GLY A 95 -2.32 10.10 0.95
CA GLY A 95 -2.09 10.21 2.38
C GLY A 95 -2.00 8.87 3.09
N GLY A 96 -2.77 7.86 2.68
CA GLY A 96 -2.75 6.53 3.27
C GLY A 96 -1.41 5.81 3.08
N ASN A 97 -0.86 5.89 1.86
CA ASN A 97 0.47 5.35 1.58
C ASN A 97 1.54 6.03 2.45
N VAL A 98 1.55 7.37 2.51
CA VAL A 98 2.51 8.12 3.34
C VAL A 98 2.32 7.86 4.82
N LEU A 99 1.08 7.70 5.29
CA LEU A 99 0.79 7.41 6.70
C LEU A 99 1.34 6.06 7.13
N ILE A 100 1.19 5.02 6.31
CA ILE A 100 1.74 3.68 6.59
C ILE A 100 3.27 3.77 6.73
N LEU A 101 3.93 4.44 5.79
CA LEU A 101 5.37 4.63 5.84
C LEU A 101 5.79 5.41 7.09
N ALA A 102 5.11 6.51 7.40
CA ALA A 102 5.42 7.33 8.59
C ALA A 102 5.17 6.60 9.92
N LEU A 103 4.26 5.63 9.97
CA LEU A 103 3.94 4.87 11.17
C LEU A 103 4.88 3.68 11.40
N TRP A 104 5.31 3.01 10.34
CA TRP A 104 6.08 1.77 10.43
C TRP A 104 7.53 1.87 9.94
N GLY A 105 7.92 2.97 9.28
CA GLY A 105 9.28 3.22 8.77
C GLY A 105 9.83 2.03 7.99
N ASP A 106 11.03 1.57 8.38
CA ASP A 106 11.71 0.42 7.76
C ASP A 106 10.90 -0.89 7.76
N LYS A 107 9.88 -1.02 8.62
CA LYS A 107 8.96 -2.17 8.68
C LYS A 107 7.64 -1.91 7.93
N GLY A 108 7.59 -0.87 7.11
CA GLY A 108 6.41 -0.43 6.37
C GLY A 108 5.99 -1.35 5.23
N ALA A 109 6.94 -2.07 4.61
CA ALA A 109 6.67 -2.84 3.39
C ALA A 109 5.54 -3.89 3.52
N PRO A 110 5.50 -4.76 4.55
CA PRO A 110 4.36 -5.68 4.75
C PRO A 110 3.03 -4.96 4.98
N HIS A 111 3.04 -3.84 5.70
CA HIS A 111 1.84 -3.05 6.01
C HIS A 111 1.30 -2.35 4.75
N LEU A 112 2.19 -1.92 3.86
CA LEU A 112 1.82 -1.33 2.58
C LEU A 112 1.22 -2.38 1.63
N GLN A 113 1.79 -3.59 1.59
CA GLN A 113 1.17 -4.72 0.88
C GLN A 113 -0.23 -5.04 1.44
N ALA A 114 -0.38 -5.03 2.77
CA ALA A 114 -1.68 -5.26 3.41
C ALA A 114 -2.71 -4.17 3.05
N LEU A 115 -2.30 -2.90 2.99
CA LEU A 115 -3.16 -1.80 2.52
C LEU A 115 -3.68 -2.06 1.10
N HIS A 116 -2.79 -2.41 0.17
CA HIS A 116 -3.18 -2.69 -1.22
C HIS A 116 -3.93 -4.01 -1.39
N PHE A 117 -3.70 -5.00 -0.52
CA PHE A 117 -4.52 -6.20 -0.46
C PHE A 117 -5.95 -5.87 -0.03
N CYS A 118 -6.14 -5.03 0.99
CA CYS A 118 -7.47 -4.54 1.38
C CYS A 118 -8.16 -3.77 0.26
N PHE A 119 -7.42 -2.99 -0.54
CA PHE A 119 -7.95 -2.36 -1.75
C PHE A 119 -8.47 -3.42 -2.75
N ALA A 120 -7.64 -4.42 -3.09
CA ALA A 120 -8.02 -5.49 -4.03
C ALA A 120 -9.22 -6.30 -3.54
N LEU A 121 -9.24 -6.68 -2.26
CA LEU A 121 -10.35 -7.37 -1.62
C LEU A 121 -11.63 -6.51 -1.67
N GLY A 122 -11.51 -5.22 -1.39
CA GLY A 122 -12.62 -4.29 -1.47
C GLY A 122 -13.13 -4.03 -2.89
N ALA A 123 -12.28 -4.17 -3.92
CA ALA A 123 -12.68 -4.10 -5.32
C ALA A 123 -13.41 -5.38 -5.76
N PHE A 124 -13.00 -6.54 -5.25
CA PHE A 124 -13.66 -7.82 -5.48
C PHE A 124 -15.02 -7.94 -4.78
N LEU A 125 -15.12 -7.50 -3.51
CA LEU A 125 -16.35 -7.62 -2.71
C LEU A 125 -17.46 -6.66 -3.12
N ALA A 126 -17.13 -5.47 -3.64
CA ALA A 126 -18.13 -4.44 -3.93
C ALA A 126 -19.17 -4.86 -4.98
N PRO A 127 -18.79 -5.43 -6.14
CA PRO A 127 -19.74 -5.93 -7.12
C PRO A 127 -20.63 -7.07 -6.60
N LEU A 128 -20.09 -7.94 -5.72
CA LEU A 128 -20.87 -9.01 -5.10
C LEU A 128 -21.94 -8.47 -4.16
N LEU A 129 -21.58 -7.49 -3.33
CA LEU A 129 -22.52 -6.82 -2.42
C LEU A 129 -23.58 -6.02 -3.20
N ALA A 130 -23.16 -5.31 -4.25
CA ALA A 130 -24.08 -4.59 -5.13
C ALA A 130 -25.06 -5.57 -5.79
N LYS A 131 -24.57 -6.70 -6.34
CA LYS A 131 -25.43 -7.73 -6.95
C LYS A 131 -26.37 -8.39 -5.94
N LEU A 132 -25.92 -8.64 -4.71
CA LEU A 132 -26.79 -9.18 -3.66
C LEU A 132 -27.89 -8.21 -3.26
N ALA A 133 -27.57 -6.91 -3.19
CA ALA A 133 -28.53 -5.85 -2.90
C ALA A 133 -29.52 -5.62 -4.06
N LEU A 134 -29.06 -5.70 -5.31
CA LEU A 134 -29.88 -5.55 -6.52
C LEU A 134 -30.68 -6.82 -6.86
N GLY A 135 -30.14 -8.00 -6.56
CA GLY A 135 -30.69 -9.30 -6.97
C GLY A 135 -31.65 -9.95 -5.97
N THR A 136 -31.80 -9.40 -4.76
CA THR A 136 -32.71 -9.98 -3.74
C THR A 136 -34.20 -9.77 -4.05
N THR A 137 -34.56 -9.03 -5.11
CA THR A 137 -35.96 -8.84 -5.53
C THR A 137 -36.32 -9.42 -6.89
N VAL A 138 -35.36 -10.01 -7.64
CA VAL A 138 -35.68 -10.76 -8.88
C VAL A 138 -35.88 -12.23 -8.54
N SER A 139 -36.92 -12.51 -7.76
CA SER A 139 -37.55 -13.83 -7.70
C SER A 139 -38.99 -13.69 -8.17
N ALA A 140 -39.25 -14.31 -9.32
CA ALA A 140 -40.55 -14.53 -9.94
C ALA A 140 -41.28 -13.29 -10.51
N GLU A 141 -40.89 -12.87 -11.72
CA GLU A 141 -41.91 -12.52 -12.71
C GLU A 141 -41.48 -13.02 -14.09
N ASN A 142 -42.26 -13.97 -14.62
CA ASN A 142 -42.14 -14.49 -15.97
C ASN A 142 -42.34 -13.32 -16.95
N HIS A 143 -41.32 -12.97 -17.72
CA HIS A 143 -41.50 -12.13 -18.89
C HIS A 143 -42.33 -12.89 -19.93
N THR A 144 -43.64 -12.74 -19.83
CA THR A 144 -44.55 -12.89 -20.96
C THR A 144 -44.47 -11.58 -21.74
N GLU A 145 -44.15 -11.69 -23.02
CA GLU A 145 -44.12 -10.58 -23.97
C GLU A 145 -45.41 -9.75 -23.86
N ALA A 146 -45.27 -8.44 -23.69
CA ALA A 146 -46.37 -7.49 -23.79
C ALA A 146 -45.98 -6.41 -24.81
N ASP A 147 -46.76 -6.38 -25.89
CA ASP A 147 -46.77 -5.40 -26.97
C ASP A 147 -46.66 -3.96 -26.45
N PHE A 148 -45.67 -3.22 -26.95
CA PHE A 148 -45.68 -1.76 -26.88
C PHE A 148 -46.48 -1.22 -28.07
N ASN A 149 -47.75 -0.89 -27.82
CA ASN A 149 -48.52 -0.01 -28.67
C ASN A 149 -48.04 1.43 -28.46
N ASP A 150 -47.61 2.05 -29.56
CA ASP A 150 -47.40 3.49 -29.71
C ASP A 150 -48.68 4.27 -29.37
N SER A 151 -48.59 5.14 -28.36
CA SER A 151 -49.50 6.27 -28.21
C SER A 151 -48.74 7.45 -27.62
N VAL A 152 -48.03 8.15 -28.50
CA VAL A 152 -47.53 9.50 -28.26
C VAL A 152 -48.74 10.43 -28.27
N LEU A 153 -49.13 10.92 -27.11
CA LEU A 153 -49.95 12.13 -27.02
C LEU A 153 -49.48 13.05 -25.89
N ASN A 154 -48.91 14.17 -26.32
CA ASN A 154 -48.91 15.49 -25.68
C ASN A 154 -48.69 15.56 -24.17
N GLN A 155 -47.45 15.85 -23.77
CA GLN A 155 -47.21 16.75 -22.64
C GLN A 155 -46.37 17.94 -23.08
N SER A 156 -47.00 19.10 -22.90
CA SER A 156 -46.53 20.45 -23.15
C SER A 156 -45.19 20.74 -22.47
N SER A 157 -44.34 21.44 -23.21
CA SER A 157 -43.16 22.14 -22.72
C SER A 157 -43.55 23.16 -21.65
N GLU A 158 -43.48 22.77 -20.38
CA GLU A 158 -43.21 23.70 -19.29
C GLU A 158 -41.74 23.49 -18.90
N ALA A 159 -40.96 24.58 -18.95
CA ALA A 159 -39.61 24.63 -18.41
C ALA A 159 -39.65 24.57 -16.88
N ALA A 160 -40.10 23.44 -16.32
CA ALA A 160 -39.90 23.12 -14.93
C ALA A 160 -38.42 22.78 -14.75
N SER A 161 -37.74 23.49 -13.86
CA SER A 161 -36.37 23.14 -13.49
C SER A 161 -36.36 21.68 -13.05
N GLU A 162 -35.65 20.80 -13.76
CA GLU A 162 -35.53 19.41 -13.35
C GLU A 162 -35.05 19.38 -11.89
N PRO A 163 -35.76 18.69 -10.99
CA PRO A 163 -35.41 18.69 -9.58
C PRO A 163 -33.99 18.15 -9.42
N LEU A 164 -33.14 18.89 -8.70
CA LEU A 164 -31.75 18.47 -8.48
C LEU A 164 -31.67 17.13 -7.72
N LEU A 165 -32.58 16.98 -6.75
CA LEU A 165 -32.75 15.84 -5.87
C LEU A 165 -34.20 15.34 -5.92
N GLY A 166 -34.38 14.02 -5.91
CA GLY A 166 -35.68 13.36 -5.86
C GLY A 166 -35.61 12.03 -5.13
N VAL A 167 -36.76 11.47 -4.78
CA VAL A 167 -36.82 10.12 -4.20
C VAL A 167 -36.30 9.12 -5.26
N PRO A 168 -35.41 8.17 -4.89
CA PRO A 168 -34.91 7.18 -5.84
C PRO A 168 -36.08 6.31 -6.33
N ASP A 169 -36.13 6.06 -7.63
CA ASP A 169 -37.16 5.17 -8.20
C ASP A 169 -36.82 3.70 -7.91
N ASP A 170 -35.51 3.40 -7.79
CA ASP A 170 -34.99 2.09 -7.41
C ASP A 170 -34.49 2.09 -5.95
N MET A 171 -35.21 1.35 -5.10
CA MET A 171 -34.84 1.16 -3.69
C MET A 171 -33.64 0.24 -3.52
N ASN A 172 -33.35 -0.65 -4.48
CA ASN A 172 -32.19 -1.53 -4.41
C ASN A 172 -30.90 -0.74 -4.64
N LEU A 173 -30.91 0.22 -5.57
CA LEU A 173 -29.85 1.20 -5.74
C LEU A 173 -29.58 1.96 -4.43
N LEU A 174 -30.64 2.42 -3.75
CA LEU A 174 -30.52 3.09 -2.45
C LEU A 174 -29.81 2.19 -1.40
N TRP A 175 -30.24 0.94 -1.26
CA TRP A 175 -29.65 0.00 -0.30
C TRP A 175 -28.18 -0.33 -0.61
N ALA A 176 -27.84 -0.55 -1.88
CA ALA A 176 -26.46 -0.83 -2.29
C ALA A 176 -25.50 0.30 -1.88
N TYR A 177 -25.90 1.55 -2.11
CA TYR A 177 -25.12 2.72 -1.72
C TYR A 177 -25.14 2.96 -0.20
N ALA A 178 -26.28 2.73 0.47
CA ALA A 178 -26.41 2.93 1.91
C ALA A 178 -25.55 1.96 2.73
N VAL A 179 -25.47 0.68 2.34
CA VAL A 179 -24.64 -0.32 3.02
C VAL A 179 -23.16 0.06 2.95
N ILE A 180 -22.67 0.44 1.77
CA ILE A 180 -21.27 0.86 1.60
C ILE A 180 -21.01 2.20 2.32
N GLY A 181 -21.95 3.14 2.24
CA GLY A 181 -21.87 4.44 2.92
C GLY A 181 -21.77 4.28 4.44
N THR A 182 -22.55 3.36 5.01
CA THR A 182 -22.54 3.04 6.45
C THR A 182 -21.21 2.44 6.88
N TYR A 183 -20.67 1.49 6.10
CA TYR A 183 -19.35 0.92 6.38
C TYR A 183 -18.25 2.00 6.38
N ILE A 184 -18.24 2.88 5.38
CA ILE A 184 -17.26 3.98 5.29
C ILE A 184 -17.44 4.98 6.44
N PHE A 185 -18.68 5.20 6.89
CA PHE A 185 -18.95 6.04 8.06
C PHE A 185 -18.34 5.46 9.34
N VAL A 186 -18.43 4.14 9.54
CA VAL A 186 -17.77 3.46 10.67
C VAL A 186 -16.24 3.63 10.60
N VAL A 187 -15.65 3.59 9.40
CA VAL A 187 -14.22 3.86 9.20
C VAL A 187 -13.88 5.30 9.56
N PHE A 188 -14.72 6.28 9.18
CA PHE A 188 -14.57 7.68 9.58
C PHE A 188 -14.57 7.84 11.11
N ILE A 189 -15.54 7.25 11.82
CA ILE A 189 -15.60 7.29 13.29
C ILE A 189 -14.34 6.68 13.90
N SER A 190 -13.83 5.59 13.33
CA SER A 190 -12.60 4.94 13.79
C SER A 190 -11.38 5.85 13.63
N LEU A 191 -11.24 6.53 12.49
CA LEU A 191 -10.17 7.51 12.24
C LEU A 191 -10.30 8.75 13.13
N LEU A 192 -11.53 9.22 13.37
CA LEU A 192 -11.80 10.32 14.28
C LEU A 192 -11.43 9.97 15.72
N ALA A 193 -11.77 8.77 16.19
CA ALA A 193 -11.39 8.28 17.51
C ALA A 193 -9.85 8.22 17.65
N LEU A 194 -9.14 7.77 16.61
CA LEU A 194 -7.68 7.78 16.58
C LEU A 194 -7.10 9.19 16.61
N PHE A 195 -7.71 10.14 15.88
CA PHE A 195 -7.34 11.55 15.92
C PHE A 195 -7.47 12.11 17.34
N LEU A 196 -8.63 11.93 17.99
CA LEU A 196 -8.89 12.41 19.34
C LEU A 196 -7.92 11.80 20.37
N LYS A 197 -7.60 10.50 20.24
CA LYS A 197 -6.66 9.80 21.14
C LYS A 197 -5.20 10.24 20.93
N LYS A 198 -4.77 10.39 19.67
CA LYS A 198 -3.37 10.65 19.31
C LYS A 198 -3.01 12.14 19.30
N SER A 199 -3.99 13.06 19.22
CA SER A 199 -3.76 14.49 19.42
C SER A 199 -3.08 14.79 20.75
N SER A 200 -3.32 13.98 21.79
CA SER A 200 -2.64 14.11 23.09
C SER A 200 -1.17 13.65 23.10
N LYS A 201 -0.72 12.86 22.10
CA LYS A 201 0.62 12.23 22.06
C LYS A 201 1.54 12.73 20.94
N LEU A 202 0.99 13.17 19.79
CA LEU A 202 1.78 13.58 18.62
C LEU A 202 2.48 14.94 18.82
N GLU A 203 1.92 15.81 19.66
CA GLU A 203 2.47 17.14 19.96
C GLU A 203 3.78 17.06 20.77
N LYS A 204 3.99 15.99 21.55
CA LYS A 204 5.24 15.77 22.31
C LYS A 204 6.37 15.14 21.48
N ALA A 205 6.09 14.62 20.28
CA ALA A 205 7.07 13.90 19.46
C ALA A 205 7.54 14.68 18.20
N LYS A 206 6.81 15.73 17.78
CA LYS A 206 7.13 16.49 16.56
C LYS A 206 8.38 17.39 16.63
N VAL A 207 9.07 17.46 17.78
CA VAL A 207 10.29 18.28 17.96
C VAL A 207 11.59 17.46 17.84
N CYS A 208 11.54 16.14 17.71
CA CYS A 208 12.76 15.34 17.56
C CYS A 208 12.93 14.82 16.12
N THR A 209 13.72 15.57 15.35
CA THR A 209 14.64 15.06 14.32
C THR A 209 14.04 14.41 13.07
N GLN A 210 13.39 15.21 12.21
CA GLN A 210 13.27 14.87 10.79
C GLN A 210 14.59 15.22 10.11
N ARG A 211 15.58 14.33 10.20
CA ARG A 211 16.85 14.47 9.46
C ARG A 211 16.52 14.29 7.97
N SER A 212 16.27 15.39 7.28
CA SER A 212 16.06 15.44 5.83
C SER A 212 17.35 15.03 5.11
N GLN A 213 17.60 13.72 5.01
CA GLN A 213 18.52 13.19 4.00
C GLN A 213 17.80 13.30 2.64
N ARG A 214 18.00 14.44 1.99
CA ARG A 214 17.60 14.62 0.59
C ARG A 214 18.67 13.96 -0.26
N ALA A 215 18.34 12.86 -0.92
CA ALA A 215 19.25 12.24 -1.89
C ALA A 215 19.63 13.29 -2.95
N LYS A 216 20.90 13.29 -3.39
CA LYS A 216 21.42 14.24 -4.40
C LYS A 216 20.61 14.23 -5.71
N TYR A 217 19.93 13.11 -5.99
CA TYR A 217 19.09 12.88 -7.17
C TYR A 217 17.59 12.75 -6.86
N HIS A 218 17.11 13.24 -5.71
CA HIS A 218 15.73 13.07 -5.25
C HIS A 218 14.68 13.42 -6.32
N ASN A 219 14.76 14.61 -6.93
CA ASN A 219 13.77 15.05 -7.92
C ASN A 219 13.80 14.19 -9.20
N ILE A 220 14.98 13.75 -9.65
CA ILE A 220 15.12 12.89 -10.84
C ILE A 220 14.52 11.51 -10.54
N LEU A 221 14.79 10.98 -9.35
CA LEU A 221 14.26 9.69 -8.92
C LEU A 221 12.72 9.70 -8.82
N LEU A 222 12.14 10.79 -8.32
CA LEU A 222 10.68 10.99 -8.33
C LEU A 222 10.10 11.07 -9.74
N CYS A 223 10.79 11.73 -10.68
CA CYS A 223 10.38 11.79 -12.09
C CYS A 223 10.44 10.42 -12.77
N LEU A 224 11.50 9.64 -12.52
CA LEU A 224 11.59 8.27 -13.02
C LEU A 224 10.53 7.36 -12.40
N LEU A 225 10.21 7.54 -11.11
CA LEU A 225 9.16 6.78 -10.44
C LEU A 225 7.76 7.13 -10.96
N PHE A 226 7.51 8.41 -11.26
CA PHE A 226 6.31 8.86 -11.97
C PHE A 226 6.15 8.11 -13.29
N LEU A 227 7.20 8.08 -14.12
CA LEU A 227 7.15 7.40 -15.42
C LEU A 227 7.01 5.88 -15.26
N PHE A 228 7.67 5.32 -14.25
CA PHE A 228 7.57 3.90 -13.92
C PHE A 228 6.13 3.51 -13.58
N PHE A 229 5.47 4.24 -12.67
CA PHE A 229 4.07 3.97 -12.33
C PHE A 229 3.10 4.31 -13.47
N PHE A 230 3.39 5.33 -14.28
CA PHE A 230 2.60 5.63 -15.47
C PHE A 230 2.50 4.43 -16.42
N PHE A 231 3.64 3.83 -16.80
CA PHE A 231 3.64 2.65 -17.67
C PHE A 231 3.09 1.41 -16.98
N TYR A 232 3.46 1.18 -15.72
CA TYR A 232 3.03 0.01 -14.97
C TYR A 232 1.50 0.01 -14.76
N VAL A 233 0.93 1.06 -14.16
CA VAL A 233 -0.51 1.12 -13.86
C VAL A 233 -1.31 1.16 -15.16
N GLY A 234 -0.85 1.92 -16.16
CA GLY A 234 -1.52 1.97 -17.45
C GLY A 234 -1.56 0.61 -18.15
N ALA A 235 -0.51 -0.21 -18.03
CA ALA A 235 -0.51 -1.57 -18.56
C ALA A 235 -1.43 -2.51 -17.79
N GLU A 236 -1.42 -2.46 -16.46
CA GLU A 236 -2.31 -3.22 -15.57
C GLU A 236 -3.78 -3.00 -15.96
N VAL A 237 -4.19 -1.73 -16.03
CA VAL A 237 -5.58 -1.35 -16.32
C VAL A 237 -5.94 -1.64 -17.78
N THR A 238 -5.05 -1.37 -18.73
CA THR A 238 -5.29 -1.68 -20.15
C THR A 238 -5.55 -3.17 -20.33
N TYR A 239 -4.68 -4.01 -19.78
CA TYR A 239 -4.82 -5.45 -19.92
C TYR A 239 -6.10 -5.95 -19.25
N GLY A 240 -6.36 -5.56 -18.00
CA GLY A 240 -7.56 -5.95 -17.27
C GLY A 240 -8.87 -5.44 -17.90
N SER A 241 -8.84 -4.35 -18.64
CA SER A 241 -10.03 -3.79 -19.31
C SER A 241 -10.32 -4.45 -20.65
N TYR A 242 -9.29 -4.85 -21.41
CA TYR A 242 -9.45 -5.28 -22.79
C TYR A 242 -9.17 -6.77 -23.04
N ILE A 243 -8.66 -7.53 -22.06
CA ILE A 243 -8.34 -8.97 -22.25
C ILE A 243 -9.56 -9.82 -22.64
N PHE A 244 -10.74 -9.51 -22.09
CA PHE A 244 -11.99 -10.17 -22.46
C PHE A 244 -12.32 -9.96 -23.94
N SER A 245 -12.37 -8.69 -24.37
CA SER A 245 -12.67 -8.32 -25.75
C SER A 245 -11.63 -8.88 -26.71
N PHE A 246 -10.35 -8.86 -26.32
CA PHE A 246 -9.25 -9.48 -27.07
C PHE A 246 -9.45 -10.99 -27.26
N ALA A 247 -9.81 -11.71 -26.19
CA ALA A 247 -10.00 -13.16 -26.25
C ALA A 247 -11.14 -13.56 -27.19
N ILE A 248 -12.23 -12.80 -27.22
CA ILE A 248 -13.35 -13.04 -28.15
C ILE A 248 -12.96 -12.69 -29.59
N THR A 249 -12.45 -11.49 -29.80
CA THR A 249 -12.27 -10.92 -31.15
C THR A 249 -11.04 -11.46 -31.89
N HIS A 250 -9.92 -11.69 -31.19
CA HIS A 250 -8.65 -12.08 -31.80
C HIS A 250 -8.32 -13.56 -31.59
N ALA A 251 -8.55 -14.08 -30.38
CA ALA A 251 -8.25 -15.47 -30.05
C ALA A 251 -9.39 -16.44 -30.42
N GLY A 252 -10.57 -15.92 -30.76
CA GLY A 252 -11.74 -16.74 -31.13
C GLY A 252 -12.28 -17.60 -29.98
N MET A 253 -12.04 -17.19 -28.74
CA MET A 253 -12.48 -17.91 -27.54
C MET A 253 -13.99 -17.69 -27.31
N LYS A 254 -14.64 -18.66 -26.67
CA LYS A 254 -16.04 -18.50 -26.24
C LYS A 254 -16.14 -17.44 -25.16
N GLU A 255 -17.30 -16.79 -25.05
CA GLU A 255 -17.56 -15.75 -24.04
C GLU A 255 -17.26 -16.25 -22.61
N SER A 256 -17.64 -17.49 -22.28
CA SER A 256 -17.35 -18.10 -20.98
C SER A 256 -15.85 -18.28 -20.73
N GLU A 257 -15.07 -18.62 -21.76
CA GLU A 257 -13.62 -18.80 -21.66
C GLU A 257 -12.91 -17.45 -21.55
N ALA A 258 -13.35 -16.45 -22.31
CA ALA A 258 -12.85 -15.07 -22.22
C ALA A 258 -13.14 -14.43 -20.86
N ALA A 259 -14.35 -14.64 -20.31
CA ALA A 259 -14.71 -14.20 -18.97
C ALA A 259 -13.84 -14.90 -17.91
N GLY A 260 -13.57 -16.19 -18.10
CA GLY A 260 -12.64 -16.94 -17.27
C GLY A 260 -11.22 -16.40 -17.32
N LEU A 261 -10.73 -15.99 -18.50
CA LEU A 261 -9.40 -15.40 -18.67
C LEU A 261 -9.28 -14.04 -17.98
N ASN A 262 -10.32 -13.21 -18.06
CA ASN A 262 -10.35 -11.97 -17.29
C ASN A 262 -10.38 -12.24 -15.77
N SER A 263 -11.13 -13.26 -15.36
CA SER A 263 -11.25 -13.65 -13.94
C SER A 263 -9.94 -14.20 -13.38
N ILE A 264 -9.18 -14.99 -14.15
CA ILE A 264 -7.90 -15.52 -13.69
C ILE A 264 -6.85 -14.43 -13.54
N PHE A 265 -6.84 -13.43 -14.43
CA PHE A 265 -5.96 -12.27 -14.31
C PHE A 265 -6.14 -11.58 -12.95
N TRP A 266 -7.37 -11.15 -12.64
CA TRP A 266 -7.69 -10.47 -11.38
C TRP A 266 -7.58 -11.38 -10.16
N GLY A 267 -7.98 -12.64 -10.29
CA GLY A 267 -7.92 -13.63 -9.21
C GLY A 267 -6.50 -13.97 -8.79
N VAL A 268 -5.59 -14.19 -9.75
CA VAL A 268 -4.17 -14.45 -9.47
C VAL A 268 -3.50 -13.18 -8.97
N PHE A 269 -3.80 -12.01 -9.53
CA PHE A 269 -3.31 -10.73 -9.04
C PHE A 269 -3.65 -10.51 -7.56
N ALA A 270 -4.91 -10.70 -7.17
CA ALA A 270 -5.37 -10.54 -5.80
C ALA A 270 -4.75 -11.58 -4.85
N SER A 271 -4.71 -12.85 -5.27
CA SER A 271 -4.12 -13.94 -4.49
C SER A 271 -2.62 -13.72 -4.25
N CYS A 272 -1.89 -13.35 -5.30
CA CYS A 272 -0.47 -13.06 -5.23
C CYS A 272 -0.20 -11.83 -4.33
N ARG A 273 -1.07 -10.81 -4.36
CA ARG A 273 -0.98 -9.65 -3.47
C ARG A 273 -1.19 -10.03 -1.99
N GLY A 274 -2.05 -10.99 -1.69
CA GLY A 274 -2.17 -11.56 -0.33
C GLY A 274 -0.91 -12.29 0.11
N LEU A 275 -0.34 -13.14 -0.76
CA LEU A 275 0.94 -13.81 -0.51
C LEU A 275 2.11 -12.82 -0.36
N ALA A 276 2.04 -11.69 -1.07
CA ALA A 276 3.05 -10.64 -1.03
C ALA A 276 3.23 -10.01 0.35
N ILE A 277 2.25 -10.10 1.24
CA ILE A 277 2.37 -9.65 2.64
C ILE A 277 3.46 -10.46 3.36
N PHE A 278 3.46 -11.79 3.17
CA PHE A 278 4.47 -12.68 3.74
C PHE A 278 5.81 -12.51 3.02
N PHE A 279 5.80 -12.38 1.69
CA PHE A 279 7.03 -12.14 0.94
C PHE A 279 7.68 -10.80 1.29
N ALA A 280 6.92 -9.74 1.55
CA ALA A 280 7.46 -8.45 1.98
C ALA A 280 8.06 -8.49 3.39
N ALA A 281 7.76 -9.52 4.20
CA ALA A 281 8.41 -9.74 5.49
C ALA A 281 9.79 -10.41 5.34
N CYS A 282 10.01 -11.17 4.26
CA CYS A 282 11.23 -11.96 4.04
C CYS A 282 12.14 -11.39 2.94
N LEU A 283 11.58 -10.69 1.95
CA LEU A 283 12.27 -10.20 0.77
C LEU A 283 12.37 -8.68 0.79
N GLN A 284 13.48 -8.17 0.25
CA GLN A 284 13.62 -6.73 0.04
C GLN A 284 12.68 -6.25 -1.09
N PRO A 285 12.09 -5.05 -0.99
CA PRO A 285 11.22 -4.48 -2.03
C PRO A 285 11.86 -4.46 -3.42
N GLY A 286 13.17 -4.21 -3.50
CA GLY A 286 13.91 -4.23 -4.77
C GLY A 286 13.88 -5.61 -5.46
N THR A 287 14.04 -6.69 -4.69
CA THR A 287 13.98 -8.07 -5.21
C THR A 287 12.58 -8.40 -5.72
N MET A 288 11.53 -7.96 -5.02
CA MET A 288 10.15 -8.16 -5.45
C MET A 288 9.87 -7.46 -6.79
N ILE A 289 10.37 -6.24 -6.98
CA ILE A 289 10.22 -5.51 -8.25
C ILE A 289 10.98 -6.20 -9.38
N VAL A 290 12.20 -6.68 -9.15
CA VAL A 290 12.98 -7.40 -10.18
C VAL A 290 12.27 -8.68 -10.60
N LEU A 291 11.80 -9.49 -9.65
CA LEU A 291 11.07 -10.72 -9.94
C LEU A 291 9.78 -10.43 -10.72
N SER A 292 9.06 -9.37 -10.33
CA SER A 292 7.85 -8.90 -11.00
C SER A 292 8.13 -8.40 -12.43
N ASN A 293 9.19 -7.63 -12.65
CA ASN A 293 9.55 -7.16 -13.99
C ASN A 293 10.00 -8.30 -14.91
N ILE A 294 10.81 -9.25 -14.41
CA ILE A 294 11.23 -10.43 -15.20
C ILE A 294 10.00 -11.24 -15.62
N SER A 295 9.12 -11.58 -14.67
CA SER A 295 7.90 -12.34 -14.97
C SER A 295 6.95 -11.58 -15.90
N SER A 296 6.83 -10.25 -15.75
CA SER A 296 6.03 -9.40 -16.64
C SER A 296 6.57 -9.38 -18.07
N VAL A 297 7.89 -9.21 -18.26
CA VAL A 297 8.51 -9.23 -19.61
C VAL A 297 8.38 -10.61 -20.24
N SER A 298 8.71 -11.68 -19.50
CA SER A 298 8.59 -13.05 -20.00
C SER A 298 7.15 -13.39 -20.38
N SER A 299 6.19 -13.03 -19.54
CA SER A 299 4.78 -13.32 -19.81
C SER A 299 4.20 -12.49 -20.96
N SER A 300 4.45 -11.17 -20.99
CA SER A 300 3.98 -10.31 -22.08
C SER A 300 4.60 -10.68 -23.43
N LEU A 301 5.87 -11.11 -23.45
CA LEU A 301 6.50 -11.65 -24.65
C LEU A 301 5.80 -12.94 -25.11
N PHE A 302 5.50 -13.84 -24.17
CA PHE A 302 4.81 -15.10 -24.48
C PHE A 302 3.38 -14.85 -24.99
N LEU A 303 2.66 -13.90 -24.40
CA LEU A 303 1.34 -13.47 -24.88
C LEU A 303 1.41 -12.98 -26.33
N VAL A 304 2.40 -12.15 -26.67
CA VAL A 304 2.57 -11.63 -28.03
C VAL A 304 2.88 -12.75 -29.03
N LEU A 305 3.79 -13.67 -28.68
CA LEU A 305 4.22 -14.76 -29.57
C LEU A 305 3.12 -15.81 -29.79
N PHE A 306 2.34 -16.13 -28.76
CA PHE A 306 1.34 -17.21 -28.78
C PHE A 306 -0.11 -16.70 -28.60
N ASN A 307 -0.41 -15.54 -29.20
CA ASN A 307 -1.68 -14.83 -29.03
C ASN A 307 -2.94 -15.58 -29.54
N LYS A 308 -2.77 -16.66 -30.32
CA LYS A 308 -3.87 -17.49 -30.84
C LYS A 308 -4.09 -18.81 -30.08
N SER A 309 -3.17 -19.20 -29.20
CA SER A 309 -3.26 -20.48 -28.47
C SER A 309 -3.97 -20.27 -27.13
N PRO A 310 -5.18 -20.86 -26.91
CA PRO A 310 -5.94 -20.64 -25.68
C PRO A 310 -5.16 -21.03 -24.42
N VAL A 311 -4.48 -22.19 -24.45
CA VAL A 311 -3.68 -22.68 -23.31
C VAL A 311 -2.54 -21.71 -22.97
N CYS A 312 -1.88 -21.17 -24.00
CA CYS A 312 -0.81 -20.19 -23.81
C CYS A 312 -1.36 -18.89 -23.20
N LEU A 313 -2.53 -18.44 -23.65
CA LEU A 313 -3.20 -17.27 -23.08
C LEU A 313 -3.51 -17.48 -21.60
N TRP A 314 -4.09 -18.62 -21.20
CA TRP A 314 -4.39 -18.91 -19.79
C TRP A 314 -3.14 -18.86 -18.89
N ILE A 315 -2.07 -19.53 -19.30
CA ILE A 315 -0.83 -19.58 -18.53
C ILE A 315 -0.20 -18.19 -18.42
N ALA A 316 -0.05 -17.50 -19.55
CA ALA A 316 0.64 -16.22 -19.56
C ALA A 316 -0.20 -15.11 -18.88
N THR A 317 -1.51 -15.09 -19.09
CA THR A 317 -2.42 -14.18 -18.35
C THR A 317 -2.27 -14.37 -16.84
N SER A 318 -2.18 -15.62 -16.36
CA SER A 318 -1.98 -15.92 -14.94
C SER A 318 -0.64 -15.37 -14.42
N VAL A 319 0.46 -15.65 -15.14
CA VAL A 319 1.80 -15.14 -14.78
C VAL A 319 1.85 -13.62 -14.86
N TYR A 320 1.18 -13.02 -15.84
CA TYR A 320 1.10 -11.57 -16.00
C TYR A 320 0.35 -10.93 -14.83
N GLY A 321 -0.80 -11.48 -14.44
CA GLY A 321 -1.54 -11.06 -13.25
C GLY A 321 -0.70 -11.14 -11.97
N ALA A 322 0.03 -12.24 -11.76
CA ALA A 322 0.95 -12.39 -10.63
C ALA A 322 2.07 -11.32 -10.66
N SER A 323 2.66 -11.08 -11.83
CA SER A 323 3.74 -10.10 -12.01
C SER A 323 3.31 -8.67 -11.72
N MET A 324 2.03 -8.33 -11.95
CA MET A 324 1.51 -7.01 -11.67
C MET A 324 1.12 -6.84 -10.20
N ALA A 325 1.06 -7.89 -9.38
CA ALA A 325 0.50 -7.79 -8.04
C ALA A 325 1.30 -6.90 -7.07
N THR A 326 2.64 -6.95 -7.11
CA THR A 326 3.47 -6.40 -6.01
C THR A 326 4.24 -5.13 -6.34
N THR A 327 4.29 -4.75 -7.62
CA THR A 327 5.20 -3.70 -8.12
C THR A 327 4.86 -2.32 -7.57
N PHE A 328 3.57 -1.93 -7.50
CA PHE A 328 3.18 -0.63 -6.95
C PHE A 328 3.56 -0.44 -5.47
N PRO A 329 3.09 -1.29 -4.53
CA PRO A 329 3.48 -1.18 -3.12
C PRO A 329 4.98 -1.36 -2.91
N SER A 330 5.63 -2.28 -3.64
CA SER A 330 7.08 -2.45 -3.53
C SER A 330 7.84 -1.23 -4.03
N GLY A 331 7.37 -0.56 -5.08
CA GLY A 331 7.98 0.66 -5.62
C GLY A 331 7.99 1.79 -4.60
N ILE A 332 6.86 2.00 -3.89
CA ILE A 332 6.74 2.98 -2.81
C ILE A 332 7.65 2.62 -1.63
N SER A 333 7.68 1.36 -1.21
CA SER A 333 8.54 0.90 -0.11
C SER A 333 10.03 0.97 -0.49
N TRP A 334 10.36 0.74 -1.75
CA TRP A 334 11.73 0.75 -2.26
C TRP A 334 12.32 2.16 -2.25
N ILE A 335 11.57 3.17 -2.70
CA ILE A 335 12.06 4.55 -2.75
C ILE A 335 12.30 5.14 -1.35
N GLU A 336 11.51 4.73 -0.35
CA GLU A 336 11.68 5.15 1.05
C GLU A 336 13.06 4.78 1.62
N GLN A 337 13.62 3.64 1.19
CA GLN A 337 14.95 3.18 1.63
C GLN A 337 16.09 4.13 1.24
N TYR A 338 15.87 4.99 0.25
CA TYR A 338 16.89 5.91 -0.27
C TYR A 338 16.54 7.38 -0.07
N THR A 339 15.26 7.69 0.18
CA THR A 339 14.83 9.07 0.38
C THR A 339 13.57 9.19 1.21
N THR A 340 13.46 10.27 1.97
CA THR A 340 12.26 10.57 2.76
C THR A 340 11.12 11.01 1.85
N ILE A 341 10.02 10.26 1.86
CA ILE A 341 8.82 10.57 1.09
C ILE A 341 7.91 11.48 1.92
N HIS A 342 7.73 12.71 1.45
CA HIS A 342 6.76 13.66 2.00
C HIS A 342 5.44 13.58 1.22
N GLY A 343 4.36 14.22 1.72
CA GLY A 343 3.05 14.20 1.07
C GLY A 343 3.09 14.66 -0.38
N LYS A 344 3.82 15.75 -0.67
CA LYS A 344 3.99 16.27 -2.04
C LYS A 344 4.74 15.32 -2.97
N ALA A 345 5.75 14.62 -2.47
CA ALA A 345 6.52 13.65 -3.25
C ALA A 345 5.65 12.43 -3.58
N ALA A 346 4.85 11.97 -2.62
CA ALA A 346 3.88 10.89 -2.82
C ALA A 346 2.80 11.25 -3.84
N ALA A 347 2.22 12.44 -3.72
CA ALA A 347 1.23 12.94 -4.68
C ALA A 347 1.78 12.89 -6.11
N PHE A 348 3.03 13.32 -6.30
CA PHE A 348 3.64 13.38 -7.62
C PHE A 348 3.69 12.02 -8.32
N PHE A 349 4.26 10.98 -7.69
CA PHE A 349 4.32 9.67 -8.35
C PHE A 349 2.97 8.95 -8.41
N VAL A 350 2.05 9.20 -7.46
CA VAL A 350 0.67 8.66 -7.52
C VAL A 350 -0.07 9.24 -8.72
N ILE A 351 0.04 10.55 -8.96
CA ILE A 351 -0.50 11.20 -10.17
C ILE A 351 0.04 10.55 -11.45
N GLY A 352 1.32 10.14 -11.46
CA GLY A 352 1.90 9.40 -12.58
C GLY A 352 1.15 8.10 -12.87
N GLY A 353 0.89 7.29 -11.84
CA GLY A 353 0.11 6.06 -11.97
C GLY A 353 -1.31 6.32 -12.48
N SER A 354 -2.01 7.31 -11.93
CA SER A 354 -3.39 7.65 -12.33
C SER A 354 -3.47 8.21 -13.74
N LEU A 355 -2.50 9.01 -14.17
CA LEU A 355 -2.40 9.44 -15.55
C LEU A 355 -2.16 8.26 -16.48
N GLY A 356 -1.38 7.26 -16.06
CA GLY A 356 -1.19 6.00 -16.79
C GLY A 356 -2.49 5.23 -16.96
N GLU A 357 -3.23 5.04 -15.87
CA GLU A 357 -4.58 4.42 -15.83
C GLU A 357 -5.57 5.11 -16.77
N MET A 358 -5.52 6.43 -16.89
CA MET A 358 -6.45 7.18 -17.74
C MET A 358 -6.01 7.23 -19.20
N ALA A 359 -4.73 7.54 -19.44
CA ALA A 359 -4.23 7.87 -20.78
C ALA A 359 -4.00 6.61 -21.62
N ILE A 360 -3.37 5.57 -21.06
CA ILE A 360 -2.99 4.39 -21.86
C ILE A 360 -4.23 3.63 -22.35
N PRO A 361 -5.20 3.22 -21.50
CA PRO A 361 -6.39 2.52 -21.97
C PRO A 361 -7.23 3.32 -22.96
N ALA A 362 -7.30 4.65 -22.82
CA ALA A 362 -8.01 5.52 -23.76
C ALA A 362 -7.36 5.52 -25.14
N VAL A 363 -6.03 5.68 -25.19
CA VAL A 363 -5.27 5.61 -26.45
C VAL A 363 -5.41 4.22 -27.08
N ILE A 364 -5.31 3.14 -26.29
CA ILE A 364 -5.45 1.78 -26.80
C ILE A 364 -6.86 1.51 -27.32
N GLY A 365 -7.91 2.01 -26.66
CA GLY A 365 -9.28 1.90 -27.16
C GLY A 365 -9.45 2.53 -28.55
N ILE A 366 -8.87 3.71 -28.78
CA ILE A 366 -8.88 4.39 -30.09
C ILE A 366 -8.09 3.58 -31.13
N LEU A 367 -6.89 3.08 -30.76
CA LEU A 367 -6.06 2.29 -31.65
C LEU A 367 -6.72 0.97 -32.03
N GLN A 368 -7.37 0.29 -31.08
CA GLN A 368 -8.09 -0.96 -31.31
C GLN A 368 -9.28 -0.75 -32.26
N GLY A 369 -9.96 0.40 -32.17
CA GLY A 369 -11.01 0.77 -33.12
C GLY A 369 -10.51 1.02 -34.55
N LYS A 370 -9.27 1.53 -34.71
CA LYS A 370 -8.65 1.75 -36.03
C LYS A 370 -8.02 0.50 -36.64
N TYR A 371 -7.44 -0.36 -35.80
CA TYR A 371 -6.73 -1.56 -36.20
C TYR A 371 -7.29 -2.79 -35.48
N PRO A 372 -8.50 -3.25 -35.85
CA PRO A 372 -9.20 -4.32 -35.15
C PRO A 372 -8.54 -5.69 -35.31
N ASP A 373 -7.64 -5.88 -36.28
CA ASP A 373 -6.94 -7.15 -36.52
C ASP A 373 -5.62 -7.29 -35.74
N LEU A 374 -5.12 -6.20 -35.16
CA LEU A 374 -3.84 -6.20 -34.45
C LEU A 374 -4.05 -6.40 -32.94
N PRO A 375 -3.24 -7.24 -32.28
CA PRO A 375 -3.30 -7.48 -30.84
C PRO A 375 -2.68 -6.31 -30.05
N VAL A 376 -3.20 -5.09 -30.22
CA VAL A 376 -2.62 -3.85 -29.68
C VAL A 376 -2.47 -3.93 -28.16
N VAL A 377 -3.45 -4.51 -27.46
CA VAL A 377 -3.43 -4.73 -26.00
C VAL A 377 -2.16 -5.48 -25.54
N LEU A 378 -1.77 -6.52 -26.28
CA LEU A 378 -0.60 -7.33 -25.94
C LEU A 378 0.70 -6.58 -26.24
N TYR A 379 0.75 -5.83 -27.34
CA TYR A 379 1.90 -4.98 -27.67
C TYR A 379 2.11 -3.88 -26.63
N THR A 380 1.03 -3.24 -26.16
CA THR A 380 1.11 -2.24 -25.09
C THR A 380 1.62 -2.84 -23.79
N SER A 381 1.17 -4.05 -23.46
CA SER A 381 1.61 -4.79 -22.28
C SER A 381 3.12 -5.10 -22.33
N LEU A 382 3.61 -5.54 -23.49
CA LEU A 382 5.03 -5.81 -23.72
C LEU A 382 5.87 -4.52 -23.71
N ALA A 383 5.43 -3.48 -24.41
CA ALA A 383 6.13 -2.20 -24.46
C ALA A 383 6.27 -1.58 -23.07
N SER A 384 5.21 -1.63 -22.26
CA SER A 384 5.21 -1.14 -20.89
C SER A 384 6.10 -1.99 -19.98
N ALA A 385 6.08 -3.32 -20.13
CA ALA A 385 6.98 -4.21 -19.38
C ALA A 385 8.46 -3.95 -19.71
N ILE A 386 8.80 -3.70 -20.97
CA ILE A 386 10.15 -3.30 -21.38
C ILE A 386 10.51 -1.94 -20.77
N ALA A 387 9.60 -0.96 -20.82
CA ALA A 387 9.81 0.36 -20.24
C ALA A 387 10.09 0.26 -18.73
N THR A 388 9.29 -0.48 -17.97
CA THR A 388 9.50 -0.66 -16.52
C THR A 388 10.78 -1.44 -16.22
N ALA A 389 11.11 -2.45 -17.03
CA ALA A 389 12.35 -3.23 -16.90
C ALA A 389 13.61 -2.42 -17.19
N ILE A 390 13.55 -1.38 -18.05
CA ILE A 390 14.66 -0.45 -18.29
C ILE A 390 14.73 0.63 -17.20
N LEU A 391 13.58 1.20 -16.83
CA LEU A 391 13.50 2.27 -15.84
C LEU A 391 14.00 1.82 -14.47
N PHE A 392 13.69 0.60 -14.03
CA PHE A 392 14.05 0.14 -12.69
C PHE A 392 15.57 0.05 -12.44
N PRO A 393 16.39 -0.59 -13.29
CA PRO A 393 17.85 -0.57 -13.14
C PRO A 393 18.46 0.84 -13.16
N VAL A 394 17.91 1.74 -13.99
CA VAL A 394 18.33 3.15 -14.02
C VAL A 394 18.04 3.82 -12.68
N MET A 395 16.81 3.69 -12.17
CA MET A 395 16.43 4.17 -10.84
C MET A 395 17.33 3.59 -9.75
N TYR A 396 17.59 2.28 -9.79
CA TYR A 396 18.42 1.58 -8.82
C TYR A 396 19.86 2.09 -8.80
N LYS A 397 20.46 2.31 -9.97
CA LYS A 397 21.81 2.87 -10.09
C LYS A 397 21.87 4.33 -9.59
N LEU A 398 20.86 5.14 -9.88
CA LEU A 398 20.80 6.53 -9.40
C LEU A 398 20.60 6.60 -7.88
N ALA A 399 19.77 5.72 -7.32
CA ALA A 399 19.50 5.64 -5.88
C ALA A 399 20.73 5.19 -5.08
N THR A 400 21.52 4.25 -5.60
CA THR A 400 22.71 3.69 -4.93
C THR A 400 24.01 4.46 -5.18
N SER A 401 24.07 5.31 -6.23
CA SER A 401 25.28 6.07 -6.58
C SER A 401 25.83 6.99 -5.46
N PRO A 402 25.01 7.75 -4.71
CA PRO A 402 25.50 8.57 -3.61
C PRO A 402 26.10 7.74 -2.47
N LEU A 403 25.48 6.59 -2.15
CA LEU A 403 25.91 5.70 -1.07
C LEU A 403 27.27 5.07 -1.40
N ASN A 404 27.42 4.55 -2.62
CA ASN A 404 28.68 3.99 -3.12
C ASN A 404 29.80 5.04 -3.17
N ARG A 405 29.47 6.29 -3.50
CA ARG A 405 30.46 7.37 -3.53
C ARG A 405 30.96 7.71 -2.12
N GLN A 406 30.07 7.84 -1.13
CA GLN A 406 30.47 8.08 0.25
C GLN A 406 31.29 6.93 0.82
N GLN A 407 30.90 5.68 0.56
CA GLN A 407 31.68 4.51 0.99
C GLN A 407 33.06 4.46 0.33
N LYS A 408 33.16 4.85 -0.96
CA LYS A 408 34.44 4.92 -1.68
C LYS A 408 35.32 6.08 -1.20
N GLU A 409 34.74 7.22 -0.83
CA GLU A 409 35.46 8.35 -0.22
C GLU A 409 35.93 7.99 1.20
N HIS A 410 35.11 7.30 2.01
CA HIS A 410 35.50 6.79 3.33
C HIS A 410 36.65 5.78 3.24
N ARG A 411 36.54 4.79 2.35
CA ARG A 411 37.59 3.78 2.14
C ARG A 411 38.91 4.41 1.70
N LYS A 412 38.86 5.39 0.79
CA LYS A 412 40.06 6.17 0.41
C LYS A 412 40.66 6.96 1.58
N SER A 413 39.82 7.53 2.45
CA SER A 413 40.29 8.23 3.65
C SER A 413 40.93 7.28 4.66
N GLU A 414 40.38 6.07 4.83
CA GLU A 414 40.96 5.02 5.68
C GLU A 414 42.29 4.52 5.11
N ASP A 415 42.35 4.23 3.80
CA ASP A 415 43.58 3.82 3.12
C ASP A 415 44.66 4.90 3.26
N GLN A 416 44.29 6.18 3.10
CA GLN A 416 45.22 7.30 3.26
C GLN A 416 45.68 7.48 4.71
N LYS A 417 44.79 7.26 5.69
CA LYS A 417 45.13 7.29 7.12
C LYS A 417 46.05 6.13 7.49
N ALA A 418 45.83 4.94 6.93
CA ALA A 418 46.67 3.77 7.13
C ALA A 418 48.09 3.97 6.55
N LEU A 419 48.20 4.56 5.35
CA LEU A 419 49.48 4.88 4.72
C LEU A 419 50.26 5.96 5.48
N LEU A 420 49.58 6.95 6.05
CA LEU A 420 50.22 7.98 6.88
C LEU A 420 50.66 7.42 8.25
N SER A 421 49.91 6.49 8.84
CA SER A 421 50.35 5.82 10.07
C SER A 421 51.52 4.85 9.87
N SER A 422 51.72 4.31 8.66
CA SER A 422 52.87 3.48 8.33
C SER A 422 54.10 4.26 7.85
N SER A 423 53.96 5.58 7.64
CA SER A 423 55.03 6.47 7.16
C SER A 423 55.38 7.59 8.14
N GLY A 424 54.80 7.58 9.35
CA GLY A 424 55.40 8.25 10.49
C GLY A 424 56.82 7.70 10.68
N PRO A 425 57.82 8.55 11.01
CA PRO A 425 59.11 8.04 11.42
C PRO A 425 58.86 7.00 12.52
N ASN A 426 59.67 5.95 12.52
CA ASN A 426 59.85 5.11 13.69
C ASN A 426 60.36 6.01 14.83
N ASP A 427 59.46 6.69 15.54
CA ASP A 427 59.72 7.26 16.86
C ASP A 427 59.67 6.07 17.85
N TYR A 428 60.61 5.16 17.68
CA TYR A 428 61.07 4.24 18.71
C TYR A 428 62.29 4.89 19.38
N GLU A 429 62.14 6.09 19.91
CA GLU A 429 63.12 6.74 20.79
C GLU A 429 62.49 8.02 21.35
N GLU A 430 61.73 7.88 22.45
CA GLU A 430 61.44 8.89 23.49
C GLU A 430 60.10 8.58 24.18
N ASP A 431 60.01 7.42 24.86
CA ASP A 431 59.04 7.23 25.96
C ASP A 431 59.48 6.15 26.96
N ALA A 432 60.77 5.77 26.93
CA ALA A 432 61.36 4.81 27.88
C ALA A 432 62.02 5.46 29.10
N GLU A 433 62.05 6.80 29.20
CA GLU A 433 62.76 7.52 30.27
C GLU A 433 61.89 8.19 31.34
N LYS A 434 60.56 7.95 31.36
CA LYS A 434 59.68 8.60 32.35
C LYS A 434 58.95 7.68 33.33
N TRP A 435 59.27 6.38 33.37
CA TRP A 435 58.52 5.44 34.23
C TRP A 435 59.32 4.58 35.20
N ASN A 436 60.64 4.77 35.37
CA ASN A 436 61.43 3.94 36.30
C ASN A 436 62.33 4.73 37.28
N GLU A 437 61.91 5.91 37.72
CA GLU A 437 62.46 6.56 38.92
C GLU A 437 61.37 6.70 40.00
N VAL A 438 60.77 5.60 40.46
CA VAL A 438 60.18 5.51 41.81
C VAL A 438 60.17 4.04 42.26
N ASP A 439 60.98 3.78 43.29
CA ASP A 439 60.89 2.73 44.33
C ASP A 439 61.09 1.25 43.98
N PHE A 440 62.36 0.86 44.02
CA PHE A 440 62.81 -0.49 44.40
C PHE A 440 62.89 -0.53 45.94
N GLU A 441 61.77 -0.86 46.60
CA GLU A 441 61.79 -1.19 48.03
C GLU A 441 62.09 -2.69 48.22
N VAL A 442 63.11 -2.92 49.04
CA VAL A 442 63.75 -4.18 49.37
C VAL A 442 62.75 -5.18 49.97
N ILE A 443 62.69 -6.41 49.43
CA ILE A 443 62.15 -7.57 50.16
C ILE A 443 63.32 -8.50 50.45
N GLU A 444 63.80 -8.43 51.69
CA GLU A 444 64.71 -9.40 52.31
C GLU A 444 64.02 -10.78 52.38
N MET A 445 64.74 -11.82 51.95
CA MET A 445 64.40 -13.21 52.27
C MET A 445 64.86 -13.51 53.69
N ASP A 446 63.93 -13.91 54.58
CA ASP A 446 64.28 -14.58 55.83
C ASP A 446 63.77 -16.04 55.83
N ASP A 447 64.67 -16.91 56.24
CA ASP A 447 64.69 -18.34 55.99
C ASP A 447 64.33 -19.06 57.29
N ARG A 448 63.03 -19.09 57.67
CA ARG A 448 62.53 -19.84 58.83
C ARG A 448 61.08 -20.32 58.70
N MET A 449 60.88 -21.50 58.13
CA MET A 449 60.06 -22.59 58.73
C MET A 449 59.98 -23.80 57.78
N ARG A 450 61.09 -24.53 57.71
CA ARG A 450 61.04 -25.98 57.57
C ARG A 450 60.89 -26.51 59.00
N ASN A 451 59.75 -27.15 59.29
CA ASN A 451 59.45 -28.03 60.44
C ASN A 451 58.11 -27.69 61.12
N SER A 452 56.99 -28.05 60.47
CA SER A 452 55.90 -28.78 61.13
C SER A 452 55.22 -29.61 60.03
N VAL A 453 55.63 -30.87 59.90
CA VAL A 453 55.01 -32.03 60.58
C VAL A 453 53.62 -32.24 60.00
N ILE A 454 53.49 -33.15 59.03
CA ILE A 454 53.35 -34.60 59.30
C ILE A 454 52.11 -34.81 60.19
N GLU A 455 50.94 -34.57 59.60
CA GLU A 455 49.63 -35.05 60.04
C GLU A 455 48.66 -34.43 59.02
N THR A 456 48.32 -35.07 57.92
CA THR A 456 47.11 -35.89 57.88
C THR A 456 47.14 -36.74 56.60
N SER A 457 47.88 -37.85 56.63
CA SER A 457 47.64 -38.98 55.73
C SER A 457 47.51 -40.24 56.58
N ARG A 458 46.30 -40.55 57.06
CA ARG A 458 45.88 -41.93 57.39
C ARG A 458 44.41 -41.94 57.84
N ASN A 459 43.67 -42.90 57.27
CA ASN A 459 42.30 -43.33 57.59
C ASN A 459 41.24 -42.41 56.95
N ILE A 460 40.48 -42.81 55.93
CA ILE A 460 39.53 -43.95 55.82
C ILE A 460 39.36 -44.23 54.29
N VAL A 461 39.85 -45.33 53.71
CA VAL A 461 39.21 -46.67 53.50
C VAL A 461 37.97 -46.68 52.55
N MET A 462 38.24 -47.17 51.31
CA MET A 462 37.50 -48.15 50.49
C MET A 462 36.33 -47.76 49.54
N GLU A 463 36.58 -48.02 48.25
CA GLU A 463 35.72 -48.19 47.04
C GLU A 463 34.78 -49.43 47.11
N PRO A 464 33.94 -49.82 46.09
CA PRO A 464 33.46 -49.23 44.80
C PRO A 464 31.92 -49.55 44.51
N PRO A 465 31.42 -49.84 43.27
CA PRO A 465 31.04 -48.97 42.13
C PRO A 465 29.56 -49.17 41.59
N ALA A 466 29.26 -48.54 40.42
CA ALA A 466 28.12 -48.78 39.48
C ALA A 466 26.76 -48.10 39.83
N GLU A 467 25.83 -47.71 38.95
CA GLU A 467 25.61 -47.83 37.49
C GLU A 467 24.47 -46.85 37.08
N VAL A 468 24.52 -46.36 35.83
CA VAL A 468 23.44 -45.99 34.89
C VAL A 468 21.97 -45.84 35.39
N SER A 469 21.31 -44.71 35.07
CA SER A 469 20.10 -44.68 34.21
C SER A 469 19.45 -43.30 34.02
N SER A 470 19.08 -43.07 32.77
CA SER A 470 18.13 -42.07 32.28
C SER A 470 16.68 -42.44 32.64
N GLN A 471 15.81 -41.46 32.97
CA GLN A 471 14.45 -41.42 32.40
C GLN A 471 13.67 -40.14 32.70
N PHE A 472 13.02 -39.66 31.64
CA PHE A 472 11.85 -38.78 31.58
C PHE A 472 10.72 -39.17 32.55
N ARG A 473 10.02 -38.18 33.13
CA ARG A 473 8.55 -38.09 33.06
C ARG A 473 8.00 -36.74 33.54
N SER A 474 7.15 -36.18 32.69
CA SER A 474 6.19 -35.12 32.99
C SER A 474 4.98 -35.67 33.75
N THR A 475 4.43 -34.92 34.71
CA THR A 475 2.97 -34.87 34.97
C THR A 475 2.58 -33.56 35.67
N ALA A 476 1.40 -33.06 35.33
CA ALA A 476 0.81 -31.77 35.67
C ALA A 476 -0.09 -31.79 36.93
N LEU A 477 -0.68 -30.60 37.22
CA LEU A 477 -1.85 -30.24 38.06
C LEU A 477 -1.51 -29.64 39.44
N VAL A 478 -1.70 -28.33 39.69
CA VAL A 478 -2.92 -27.47 39.87
C VAL A 478 -3.22 -27.22 41.37
N PHE A 479 -3.78 -26.03 41.66
CA PHE A 479 -4.10 -25.34 42.94
C PHE A 479 -2.95 -24.44 43.45
N GLU A 480 -3.14 -23.19 43.89
CA GLU A 480 -4.34 -22.49 44.39
C GLU A 480 -4.14 -20.96 44.33
N SER A 481 -5.24 -20.22 44.48
CA SER A 481 -5.37 -18.77 44.28
C SER A 481 -5.23 -17.93 45.56
N SER A 482 -4.91 -16.64 45.34
CA SER A 482 -5.09 -15.46 46.21
C SER A 482 -3.92 -15.04 47.11
N PRO A 483 -3.66 -13.71 47.17
CA PRO A 483 -3.78 -13.06 48.46
C PRO A 483 -4.57 -11.74 48.43
N VAL A 484 -5.55 -11.71 49.31
CA VAL A 484 -5.83 -10.68 50.34
C VAL A 484 -5.47 -9.22 50.04
N ASN A 485 -6.55 -8.48 49.93
CA ASN A 485 -6.76 -7.05 50.08
C ASN A 485 -6.40 -6.54 51.49
N THR A 486 -5.56 -5.50 51.61
CA THR A 486 -5.60 -4.57 52.75
C THR A 486 -5.41 -3.15 52.23
N GLY A 487 -6.44 -2.32 52.39
CA GLY A 487 -6.44 -0.94 51.98
C GLY A 487 -5.80 0.00 53.00
N LYS A 488 -5.51 1.22 52.53
CA LYS A 488 -5.63 2.48 53.29
C LYS A 488 -5.76 3.65 52.30
N SER A 489 -6.86 4.40 52.46
CA SER A 489 -7.16 5.74 51.92
C SER A 489 -6.15 6.77 52.50
N ALA A 490 -5.93 8.02 52.05
CA ALA A 490 -6.69 8.98 51.25
C ALA A 490 -5.72 10.09 50.73
N VAL A 491 -6.18 10.91 49.79
CA VAL A 491 -6.17 12.40 49.82
C VAL A 491 -6.03 12.98 48.40
N ASN A 492 -7.11 13.64 47.98
CA ASN A 492 -7.20 14.52 46.83
C ASN A 492 -6.45 15.83 47.07
N HIS A 493 -5.69 16.32 46.10
CA HIS A 493 -5.33 17.73 46.02
C HIS A 493 -5.94 18.38 44.79
N LEU A 494 -6.95 19.20 45.05
CA LEU A 494 -7.48 20.24 44.19
C LEU A 494 -6.96 21.56 44.77
N ALA A 495 -6.27 22.38 43.98
CA ALA A 495 -5.95 23.75 44.36
C ALA A 495 -6.20 24.68 43.16
N ARG A 496 -6.84 25.79 43.51
CA ARG A 496 -7.57 26.74 42.70
C ARG A 496 -6.74 28.02 42.53
N SER A 497 -6.96 28.67 41.41
CA SER A 497 -6.61 30.04 40.99
C SER A 497 -6.18 31.04 42.07
N GLN A 498 -5.14 31.82 41.77
CA GLN A 498 -4.98 33.16 42.33
C GLN A 498 -4.48 34.17 41.29
N ASP A 499 -5.29 35.21 41.14
CA ASP A 499 -5.14 36.46 40.40
C ASP A 499 -4.09 37.39 41.05
N LYS A 500 -3.42 38.23 40.23
CA LYS A 500 -2.80 39.57 40.48
C LYS A 500 -1.71 39.82 39.40
N ARG A 501 -1.85 40.80 38.47
CA ARG A 501 -1.42 42.23 38.57
C ARG A 501 -0.13 42.39 39.37
N ASP A 502 1.00 42.86 38.84
CA ASP A 502 1.27 43.86 37.81
C ASP A 502 2.41 43.45 36.85
#